data_AF-A0A3D0ZSW0-F1
#
_entry.id   AF-A0A3D0ZSW0-F1
#
_cell.length_a   1.000
_cell.length_b   1.000
_cell.length_c   1.000
_cell.angle_alpha   90.00
_cell.angle_beta   90.00
_cell.angle_gamma   90.00
#
_symmetry.space_group_name_H-M   'P 1'
#
loop_
_entity.id
_entity.type
_entity.pdbx_description
1 polymer ?
#
loop_
_entity_poly.entity_id
_entity_poly.type
_entity_poly.pdbx_seq_one_letter_code
_entity_poly.pdbx_strand_id
1 'polypeptide(L)' 'AMWKIYVNTSDCQRLYDRAISAGCEPVTEPMKLDRWPVTVAFVKDFDGYLIEFVEHHEGTRPGVPDPKADKEN' A
#
# COMPACT_ATOMS: atom_id res chain seq x y z
N ALA A 1 3.98 20.37 -7.82
CA ALA A 1 3.55 19.13 -8.49
C ALA A 1 3.65 17.99 -7.48
N MET A 2 2.61 17.19 -7.33
CA MET A 2 2.61 15.96 -6.52
C MET A 2 2.93 14.78 -7.44
N TRP A 3 3.91 13.94 -7.08
CA TRP A 3 4.37 12.83 -7.92
C TRP A 3 3.76 11.48 -7.52
N LYS A 4 3.61 11.23 -6.21
CA LYS A 4 3.24 9.92 -5.67
C LYS A 4 2.59 10.05 -4.30
N ILE A 5 1.59 9.21 -4.03
CA ILE A 5 0.97 9.08 -2.70
C ILE A 5 1.42 7.75 -2.08
N TYR A 6 1.86 7.82 -0.83
CA TYR A 6 2.21 6.65 -0.02
C TYR A 6 1.07 6.32 0.94
N VAL A 7 0.61 5.07 0.92
CA VAL A 7 -0.44 4.59 1.80
C VAL A 7 0.10 3.41 2.61
N ASN A 8 0.27 3.64 3.91
CA ASN A 8 0.56 2.58 4.86
C ASN A 8 -0.74 1.81 5.15
N THR A 9 -0.75 0.50 4.89
CA THR A 9 -1.94 -0.34 5.05
C THR A 9 -1.62 -1.60 5.83
N SER A 10 -2.63 -2.10 6.54
CA SER A 10 -2.58 -3.40 7.24
C SER A 10 -2.72 -4.60 6.32
N ASP A 11 -3.18 -4.38 5.09
CA ASP A 11 -3.55 -5.42 4.12
C ASP A 11 -3.41 -4.83 2.72
N CYS A 12 -2.28 -5.12 2.07
CA CYS A 12 -1.94 -4.59 0.76
C CYS A 12 -2.82 -5.22 -0.33
N GLN A 13 -3.04 -6.53 -0.25
CA GLN A 13 -3.81 -7.27 -1.24
C GLN A 13 -5.25 -6.77 -1.31
N ARG A 14 -5.94 -6.72 -0.17
CA ARG A 14 -7.35 -6.30 -0.13
C ARG A 14 -7.53 -4.86 -0.57
N LEU A 15 -6.58 -3.97 -0.25
CA LEU A 15 -6.65 -2.57 -0.68
C LEU A 15 -6.44 -2.44 -2.20
N TYR A 16 -5.46 -3.18 -2.73
CA TYR A 16 -5.23 -3.26 -4.17
C TYR A 16 -6.48 -3.76 -4.92
N ASP A 17 -7.06 -4.88 -4.51
CA ASP A 17 -8.24 -5.45 -5.16
C ASP A 17 -9.42 -4.48 -5.18
N ARG A 18 -9.59 -3.70 -4.09
CA ARG A 18 -10.59 -2.64 -4.00
C ARG A 18 -10.30 -1.48 -4.94
N ALA A 19 -9.05 -1.07 -5.08
CA ALA A 19 -8.65 -0.01 -5.99
C ALA A 19 -8.92 -0.42 -7.45
N ILE A 20 -8.57 -1.66 -7.84
CA ILE A 20 -8.87 -2.18 -9.18
C ILE A 20 -10.38 -2.27 -9.40
N SER A 21 -11.13 -2.79 -8.43
CA SER A 21 -12.59 -2.86 -8.50
C SER A 21 -13.25 -1.49 -8.62
N ALA A 22 -12.62 -0.44 -8.09
CA ALA A 22 -13.08 0.94 -8.21
C ALA A 22 -12.73 1.59 -9.56
N GLY A 23 -11.90 0.94 -10.39
CA GLY A 23 -11.49 1.43 -11.71
C GLY A 23 -10.12 2.10 -11.77
N CYS A 24 -9.29 1.98 -10.72
CA CYS A 24 -7.89 2.42 -10.80
C CYS A 24 -7.09 1.58 -11.81
N GLU A 25 -6.09 2.19 -12.45
CA GLU A 25 -5.22 1.49 -13.39
C GLU A 25 -4.18 0.64 -12.62
N PRO A 26 -4.10 -0.69 -12.88
CA PRO A 26 -3.06 -1.52 -12.27
C PRO A 26 -1.69 -1.17 -12.84
N VAL A 27 -0.69 -0.94 -11.97
CA VAL A 27 0.71 -0.76 -12.37
C VAL A 27 1.54 -1.97 -11.95
N THR A 28 1.35 -2.43 -10.72
CA THR A 28 2.10 -3.56 -10.17
C THR A 28 1.26 -4.24 -9.11
N GLU A 29 1.03 -5.53 -9.27
CA GLU A 29 0.31 -6.35 -8.30
C GLU A 29 1.07 -6.45 -6.97
N PRO A 30 0.37 -6.74 -5.86
CA PRO A 30 1.00 -6.93 -4.55
C PRO A 30 2.13 -7.96 -4.60
N MET A 31 3.34 -7.51 -4.28
CA MET A 31 4.51 -8.37 -4.20
C MET A 31 5.30 -8.15 -2.92
N LYS A 32 5.85 -9.22 -2.37
CA LYS A 32 6.84 -9.13 -1.27
C LYS A 32 8.19 -8.73 -1.86
N LEU A 33 8.87 -7.80 -1.21
CA LEU A 33 10.22 -7.38 -1.62
C LEU A 33 11.28 -8.25 -0.95
N ASP A 34 12.33 -8.59 -1.68
CA ASP A 34 13.41 -9.45 -1.14
C ASP A 34 14.29 -8.71 -0.11
N ARG A 35 14.47 -7.40 -0.28
CA ARG A 35 15.38 -6.60 0.56
C ARG A 35 14.71 -6.00 1.80
N TRP A 36 13.42 -5.77 1.75
CA TRP A 36 12.68 -5.06 2.79
C TRP A 36 11.47 -5.91 3.20
N PRO A 37 11.17 -6.04 4.50
CA PRO A 37 10.09 -6.89 5.02
C PRO A 37 8.72 -6.22 4.81
N VAL A 38 8.37 -5.99 3.54
CA VAL A 38 7.16 -5.31 3.11
C VAL A 38 6.53 -6.00 1.90
N THR A 39 5.20 -5.88 1.80
CA THR A 39 4.47 -6.11 0.56
C THR A 39 4.15 -4.75 -0.06
N VAL A 40 4.42 -4.57 -1.34
CA VAL A 40 4.12 -3.34 -2.08
C VAL A 40 3.21 -3.61 -3.27
N ALA A 41 2.34 -2.66 -3.58
CA ALA A 41 1.54 -2.65 -4.79
C ALA A 41 1.41 -1.23 -5.33
N PHE A 42 1.17 -1.11 -6.64
CA PHE A 42 1.06 0.18 -7.32
C PHE A 42 -0.16 0.23 -8.23
N VAL A 43 -0.87 1.37 -8.15
CA VAL A 43 -1.94 1.72 -9.07
C VAL A 43 -1.80 3.18 -9.50
N LYS A 44 -2.45 3.59 -10.59
CA LYS A 44 -2.77 5.00 -10.82
C LYS A 44 -4.23 5.27 -10.47
N ASP A 45 -4.48 6.40 -9.82
CA ASP A 45 -5.85 6.87 -9.60
C ASP A 45 -6.46 7.46 -10.89
N PHE A 46 -7.68 8.00 -10.76
CA PHE A 46 -8.44 8.55 -11.89
C PHE A 46 -7.80 9.79 -12.54
N ASP A 47 -6.91 10.48 -11.82
CA ASP A 47 -6.18 11.66 -12.30
C ASP A 47 -4.77 11.30 -12.79
N GLY A 48 -4.39 10.02 -12.70
CA GLY A 48 -3.09 9.50 -13.14
C GLY A 48 -1.98 9.60 -12.09
N TYR A 49 -2.29 9.94 -10.83
CA TYR A 49 -1.28 9.95 -9.76
C TYR A 49 -0.89 8.53 -9.37
N LEU A 50 0.41 8.31 -9.15
CA LEU A 50 0.92 7.02 -8.70
C LEU A 50 0.63 6.82 -7.21
N ILE A 51 -0.10 5.78 -6.87
CA ILE A 51 -0.41 5.38 -5.50
C ILE A 51 0.40 4.13 -5.17
N GLU A 52 1.13 4.17 -4.06
CA GLU A 52 1.86 3.03 -3.51
C GLU A 52 1.20 2.56 -2.23
N PHE A 53 0.73 1.31 -2.25
CA PHE A 53 0.26 0.61 -1.07
C PHE A 53 1.44 -0.14 -0.46
N VAL A 54 1.69 0.08 0.83
CA VAL A 54 2.75 -0.64 1.56
C VAL A 54 2.17 -1.26 2.81
N GLU A 55 2.43 -2.55 2.96
CA GLU A 55 2.15 -3.30 4.16
C GLU A 55 3.46 -3.75 4.80
N HIS A 56 3.71 -3.32 6.03
CA HIS A 56 4.89 -3.71 6.81
C HIS A 56 4.67 -5.07 7.49
N HIS A 57 5.69 -5.93 7.50
CA HIS A 57 5.61 -7.26 8.12
C HIS A 57 6.16 -7.27 9.55
N GLU A 58 7.10 -6.39 9.86
CA GLU A 58 7.81 -6.33 11.16
C GLU A 58 7.47 -5.07 11.98
N GLY A 59 6.37 -4.41 11.61
CA GLY A 59 5.94 -3.15 12.19
C GLY A 59 6.57 -1.92 11.53
N THR A 60 6.07 -0.75 11.92
CA THR A 60 6.50 0.53 11.37
C THR A 60 7.65 1.15 12.17
N ARG A 61 8.31 2.15 11.58
CA ARG A 61 9.37 2.91 12.27
C ARG A 61 8.79 3.72 13.44
N PRO A 62 9.59 4.02 14.49
CA PRO A 62 9.15 4.86 15.59
C PRO A 62 8.54 6.18 15.10
N GLY A 63 7.37 6.55 15.64
CA GLY A 63 6.64 7.76 15.25
C GLY A 63 5.75 7.63 14.01
N VAL A 64 5.77 6.49 13.32
CA VAL A 64 4.81 6.17 12.25
C VAL A 64 3.76 5.20 12.80
N PRO A 65 2.45 5.53 12.76
CA PRO A 65 1.40 4.62 13.18
C PRO A 65 1.49 3.29 12.42
N ASP A 66 1.29 2.18 13.12
CA ASP A 66 1.20 0.84 12.53
C ASP A 66 -0.27 0.45 12.34
N PRO A 67 -0.80 0.43 11.10
CA PRO A 67 -2.18 0.04 10.84
C PRO A 67 -2.52 -1.40 11.24
N LYS A 68 -1.52 -2.25 11.51
CA LYS A 68 -1.73 -3.62 12.00
C LYS A 68 -1.88 -3.69 13.52
N ALA A 69 -1.24 -2.78 14.27
CA ALA A 69 -1.34 -2.76 15.72
C ALA A 69 -2.77 -2.44 16.21
N ASP A 70 -3.55 -1.68 15.43
CA ASP A 70 -4.92 -1.30 15.78
C ASP A 70 -5.96 -2.43 15.62
N LYS A 71 -5.56 -3.63 15.16
CA LYS A 71 -6.47 -4.77 14.93
C LYS A 71 -6.53 -5.78 16.09
N GLU A 72 -5.73 -5.61 17.14
CA GLU A 72 -5.70 -6.52 18.31
C GLU A 72 -6.73 -6.19 19.42
N ASN A 73 -7.76 -5.38 19.13
CA ASN A 73 -8.90 -5.15 20.04
C ASN A 73 -10.22 -5.71 19.49
#